data_AF-A0AAW5YTC4-F1
#
_entry.id   AF-A0AAW5YTC4-F1
#
_cell.length_a   1.000
_cell.length_b   1.000
_cell.length_c   1.000
_cell.angle_alpha   90.00
_cell.angle_beta   90.00
_cell.angle_gamma   90.00
#
_symmetry.space_group_name_H-M   'P 1'
#
loop_
_entity.id
_entity.type
_entity.pdbx_description
1 polymer ?
#
loop_
_entity_poly.entity_id
_entity_poly.type
_entity_poly.pdbx_seq_one_letter_code
_entity_poly.pdbx_strand_id
1 'polypeptide(L)' 'MRSTEETMLMDTMIANGVSNKMTEQATGLAAPKPVQNKNATKLETRDMLLANGVDEEMADLAADL' A
#
# COMPACT_ATOMS: atom_id res chain seq x y z
N MET A 1 9.77 14.89 -3.77
CA MET A 1 11.22 14.69 -3.92
C MET A 1 11.76 14.42 -2.52
N ARG A 2 12.65 13.43 -2.34
CA ARG A 2 13.28 13.12 -1.04
C ARG A 2 14.27 14.23 -0.67
N SER A 3 14.36 14.61 0.60
CA SER A 3 15.37 15.59 1.03
C SER A 3 16.76 14.95 1.01
N THR A 4 17.77 15.71 0.63
CA THR A 4 19.17 15.25 0.54
C THR A 4 19.69 14.71 1.87
N GLU A 5 19.19 15.24 2.99
CA GLU A 5 19.55 14.85 4.35
C GLU A 5 19.00 13.47 4.72
N GLU A 6 17.78 13.15 4.28
CA GLU A 6 17.10 11.88 4.56
C GLU A 6 17.80 10.71 3.86
N THR A 7 18.28 10.94 2.63
CA THR A 7 19.08 9.95 1.89
C THR A 7 20.43 9.70 2.55
N MET A 8 21.12 10.74 3.02
CA MET A 8 22.42 10.60 3.68
C MET A 8 22.33 9.82 5.00
N LEU A 9 21.25 10.01 5.77
CA LEU A 9 21.02 9.28 7.01
C LEU A 9 20.83 7.78 6.73
N MET A 10 20.03 7.44 5.71
CA MET A 10 19.78 6.05 5.30
C MET A 10 21.07 5.34 4.86
N ASP A 11 21.88 6.00 4.03
CA ASP A 11 23.16 5.47 3.54
C ASP A 11 24.15 5.24 4.68
N THR A 12 24.16 6.13 5.67
CA THR A 12 25.02 6.00 6.87
C THR A 12 24.63 4.81 7.73
N MET A 13 23.33 4.55 7.91
CA MET A 13 22.86 3.38 8.67
C MET A 13 23.21 2.07 7.96
N ILE A 14 23.03 2.02 6.63
CA ILE A 14 23.39 0.85 5.82
C ILE A 14 24.90 0.57 5.89
N ALA A 15 25.74 1.60 5.80
CA ALA A 15 27.18 1.47 5.92
C ALA A 15 27.65 0.93 7.28
N ASN A 16 26.88 1.18 8.35
CA ASN A 16 27.13 0.66 9.69
C ASN A 16 26.58 -0.77 9.91
N GLY A 17 26.13 -1.45 8.85
CA GLY A 17 25.65 -2.83 8.92
C GLY A 17 24.20 -2.99 9.37
N VAL A 18 23.44 -1.89 9.47
CA VAL A 18 21.99 -1.95 9.67
C VAL A 18 21.35 -2.49 8.39
N SER A 19 20.63 -3.60 8.49
CA SER A 19 19.93 -4.17 7.33
C SER A 19 18.96 -3.15 6.72
N ASN A 20 18.81 -3.13 5.39
CA ASN A 20 17.88 -2.22 4.71
C ASN A 20 16.48 -2.25 5.32
N LYS A 21 16.00 -3.43 5.73
CA LYS A 21 14.70 -3.60 6.39
C LYS A 21 14.62 -2.86 7.74
N MET A 22 15.68 -2.92 8.55
CA MET A 22 15.75 -2.17 9.82
C MET A 22 15.88 -0.67 9.58
N THR A 23 16.66 -0.27 8.58
CA THR A 23 16.82 1.13 8.19
C THR A 23 15.49 1.74 7.74
N GLU A 24 14.73 1.03 6.89
CA GLU A 24 13.39 1.43 6.43
C GLU A 24 12.38 1.55 7.58
N GLN A 25 12.46 0.68 8.58
CA GLN A 25 11.59 0.71 9.76
C GLN A 25 11.96 1.82 10.75
N ALA A 26 13.25 2.04 11.01
CA ALA A 26 13.73 3.04 11.97
C ALA A 26 13.55 4.47 11.46
N THR A 27 13.69 4.66 10.15
CA THR A 27 13.56 5.97 9.51
C THR A 27 12.11 6.39 9.25
N GLY A 28 11.18 5.43 9.19
CA GLY A 28 9.80 5.71 8.77
C GLY A 28 9.70 6.25 7.33
N LEU A 29 10.80 6.24 6.57
CA LEU A 29 10.92 6.76 5.20
C LEU A 29 10.38 5.77 4.16
N ALA A 30 10.00 4.56 4.58
CA ALA A 30 9.25 3.66 3.75
C ALA A 30 7.89 4.31 3.42
N ALA A 31 7.61 4.49 2.13
CA ALA A 31 6.30 4.93 1.69
C ALA A 31 5.24 4.06 2.38
N PRO A 32 4.18 4.66 2.97
CA PRO A 32 3.15 3.88 3.63
C PRO A 32 2.66 2.83 2.65
N LYS A 33 2.88 1.56 2.98
CA LYS A 33 2.30 0.48 2.20
C LYS A 33 0.79 0.70 2.25
N PRO A 34 0.08 0.76 1.11
CA PRO A 34 -1.35 0.86 1.15
C PRO A 34 -1.85 -0.29 2.01
N VAL A 35 -2.50 0.05 3.12
CA VAL A 35 -3.28 -0.91 3.89
C VAL A 35 -4.48 -1.18 2.99
N GLN A 36 -4.31 -2.08 2.02
CA GLN A 36 -5.42 -2.59 1.23
C GLN A 36 -6.32 -3.32 2.22
N ASN A 37 -7.24 -2.56 2.80
CA ASN A 37 -8.32 -3.12 3.59
C ASN A 37 -9.17 -3.89 2.59
N LYS A 38 -8.96 -5.20 2.52
CA LYS A 38 -9.58 -6.08 1.53
C LYS A 38 -11.09 -5.82 1.44
N ASN A 39 -11.74 -5.50 2.56
CA ASN A 39 -13.17 -5.22 2.61
C ASN A 39 -13.59 -3.91 1.94
N ALA A 40 -12.75 -2.87 1.98
CA ALA A 40 -13.02 -1.61 1.29
C ALA A 40 -12.97 -1.79 -0.24
N THR A 41 -12.00 -2.57 -0.72
CA THR A 41 -11.83 -2.86 -2.14
C THR A 41 -12.99 -3.71 -2.70
N LYS A 42 -13.54 -4.63 -1.89
CA LYS A 42 -14.75 -5.38 -2.24
C LYS A 42 -15.96 -4.47 -2.43
N LEU A 43 -16.15 -3.54 -1.49
CA LEU A 43 -17.27 -2.59 -1.52
C LEU A 43 -17.17 -1.66 -2.74
N GLU A 44 -15.99 -1.12 -2.99
CA GLU A 44 -15.72 -0.24 -4.15
C GLU A 44 -15.92 -0.97 -5.48
N THR A 45 -15.49 -2.24 -5.56
CA THR A 45 -15.65 -3.05 -6.78
C THR A 45 -17.12 -3.38 -7.04
N ARG A 46 -17.86 -3.76 -5.98
CA ARG A 46 -19.31 -4.02 -6.06
C ARG A 46 -20.08 -2.79 -6.51
N ASP A 47 -19.83 -1.64 -5.87
CA ASP A 47 -20.51 -0.38 -6.19
C ASP A 47 -20.21 0.08 -7.63
N MET A 48 -18.97 -0.13 -8.10
CA MET A 48 -18.59 0.16 -9.49
C MET A 48 -19.32 -0.75 -10.49
N LEU A 49 -19.50 -2.04 -10.17
CA LEU A 49 -20.20 -2.98 -11.05
C LEU A 49 -21.70 -2.67 -11.12
N LEU A 50 -22.33 -2.40 -9.98
CA LEU A 50 -23.73 -1.97 -9.91
C LEU A 50 -23.96 -0.68 -10.71
N ALA A 51 -23.05 0.30 -10.61
CA ALA A 51 -23.13 1.55 -11.37
C ALA A 51 -23.06 1.33 -12.90
N ASN A 52 -22.44 0.24 -13.35
CA ASN A 52 -22.38 -0.16 -14.76
C ASN A 52 -23.58 -1.01 -15.20
N GLY A 53 -24.58 -1.21 -14.33
CA GLY A 53 -25.78 -2.00 -14.62
C GLY A 53 -25.55 -3.52 -14.55
N VAL A 54 -24.47 -3.95 -13.88
CA VAL A 54 -24.29 -5.37 -13.54
C VAL A 54 -25.32 -5.74 -12.49
N ASP A 55 -25.92 -6.91 -12.65
CA ASP A 55 -26.86 -7.46 -11.68
C ASP A 55 -26.20 -7.68 -10.31
N GLU A 56 -26.99 -7.53 -9.23
CA GLU A 56 -26.49 -7.57 -7.86
C GLU A 56 -25.79 -8.90 -7.51
N GLU A 57 -26.32 -10.04 -7.99
CA GLU A 57 -25.71 -11.35 -7.71
C GLU A 57 -24.37 -11.53 -8.43
N MET A 58 -24.23 -10.94 -9.62
CA MET A 58 -22.99 -10.97 -10.41
C MET A 58 -21.94 -9.98 -9.87
N ALA A 59 -22.38 -8.83 -9.37
CA ALA A 59 -21.51 -7.85 -8.73
C ALA A 59 -20.91 -8.40 -7.42
N ASP A 60 -21.72 -9.11 -6.62
CA ASP A 60 -21.26 -9.78 -5.39
C ASP A 60 -20.25 -10.89 -5.68
N LEU A 61 -20.53 -11.75 -6.67
CA LEU A 61 -19.61 -12.82 -7.06
C LEU A 61 -18.25 -12.28 -7.55
N ALA A 62 -18.26 -11.18 -8.31
CA ALA A 62 -17.05 -10.55 -8.83
C ALA A 62 -16.26 -9.78 -7.76
N ALA A 63 -16.94 -9.22 -6.75
CA ALA A 63 -16.30 -8.57 -5.61
C ALA A 63 -15.69 -9.59 -4.63
N ASP A 64 -16.10 -10.86 -4.68
CA ASP A 64 -15.59 -11.92 -3.80
C ASP A 64 -14.36 -12.68 -4.32
N LEU A 65 -13.98 -12.50 -5.59
CA LEU A 65 -12.79 -13.06 -6.25
C LEU A 65 -11.50 -12.28 -5.92
#